data_AF-A0A952NZ18-F1
#
_entry.id   AF-A0A952NZ18-F1
#
_cell.length_a   1.000
_cell.length_b   1.000
_cell.length_c   1.000
_cell.angle_alpha   90.00
_cell.angle_beta   90.00
_cell.angle_gamma   90.00
#
_symmetry.space_group_name_H-M   'P 1'
#
loop_
_entity.id
_entity.type
_entity.pdbx_description
1 polymer ?
#
loop_
_entity_poly.entity_id
_entity_poly.type
_entity_poly.pdbx_seq_one_letter_code
_entity_poly.pdbx_strand_id
1 'polypeptide(L)'
;MNAAMLKAAYAKGIFPWPQEGMPWLWFSPDPRGVLDFADLHIPRSLAKARRRVEDSWEFRLNGDFAAVMTECQLKPRPGQDGTWIMPEMIPAYGALFDEGQALCVEARWDGQLVGGIYGVLSERYFSAESMFFHVSDASKLCLWFLLEELQRRGHTWADMQMVTSVVESLGGKYIEREEFLKRIGV
;
A
#
# COMPACT_ATOMS: atom_id res chain seq x y z
N MET A 1 0.22 -19.68 -3.92
CA MET A 1 0.25 -18.42 -4.68
C MET A 1 1.71 -18.13 -5.06
N ASN A 2 1.99 -17.52 -6.22
CA ASN A 2 3.36 -17.15 -6.63
C ASN A 2 3.39 -15.79 -7.36
N ALA A 3 4.59 -15.26 -7.65
CA ALA A 3 4.78 -13.97 -8.31
C ALA A 3 4.08 -13.88 -9.68
N ALA A 4 4.18 -14.92 -10.53
CA ALA A 4 3.53 -14.93 -11.84
C ALA A 4 2.00 -14.81 -11.73
N MET A 5 1.38 -15.50 -10.77
CA MET A 5 -0.05 -15.39 -10.51
C MET A 5 -0.43 -13.98 -10.03
N LEU A 6 0.34 -13.38 -9.13
CA LEU A 6 0.11 -12.01 -8.66
C LEU A 6 0.17 -11.02 -9.83
N LYS A 7 1.20 -11.08 -10.66
CA LYS A 7 1.33 -10.21 -11.85
C LYS A 7 0.12 -10.31 -12.77
N ALA A 8 -0.30 -11.54 -13.06
CA ALA A 8 -1.49 -11.78 -13.89
C ALA A 8 -2.78 -11.25 -13.26
N ALA A 9 -2.89 -11.28 -11.92
CA ALA A 9 -4.02 -10.73 -11.19
C ALA A 9 -4.02 -9.19 -11.23
N TYR A 10 -2.91 -8.53 -10.88
CA TYR A 10 -2.81 -7.06 -10.90
C TYR A 10 -2.98 -6.48 -12.31
N ALA A 11 -2.50 -7.17 -13.34
CA ALA A 11 -2.75 -6.79 -14.74
C ALA A 11 -4.25 -6.78 -15.10
N LYS A 12 -5.09 -7.45 -14.31
CA LYS A 12 -6.56 -7.53 -14.47
C LYS A 12 -7.33 -6.75 -13.41
N GLY A 13 -6.65 -5.95 -12.59
CA GLY A 13 -7.30 -5.23 -11.48
C GLY A 13 -7.79 -6.14 -10.36
N ILE A 14 -7.16 -7.30 -10.19
CA ILE A 14 -7.49 -8.32 -9.19
C ILE A 14 -6.36 -8.40 -8.16
N PHE A 15 -6.69 -8.54 -6.88
CA PHE A 15 -5.72 -8.72 -5.80
C PHE A 15 -6.16 -9.83 -4.83
N PRO A 16 -5.22 -10.52 -4.16
CA PRO A 16 -5.57 -11.53 -3.17
C PRO A 16 -6.03 -10.86 -1.87
N TRP A 17 -7.09 -11.38 -1.26
CA TRP A 17 -7.50 -10.96 0.08
C TRP A 17 -8.03 -12.18 0.84
N PRO A 18 -7.15 -13.11 1.22
CA PRO A 18 -7.57 -14.38 1.80
C PRO A 18 -8.20 -14.19 3.18
N GLN A 19 -8.98 -15.19 3.58
CA GLN A 19 -9.57 -15.30 4.91
C GLN A 19 -9.14 -16.63 5.52
N GLU A 20 -8.83 -16.63 6.81
CA GLU A 20 -8.41 -17.83 7.51
C GLU A 20 -9.48 -18.93 7.39
N GLY A 21 -9.05 -20.17 7.10
CA GLY A 21 -9.96 -21.30 6.89
C GLY A 21 -10.70 -21.32 5.55
N MET A 22 -10.50 -20.33 4.67
CA MET A 22 -11.08 -20.31 3.31
C MET A 22 -10.03 -20.62 2.23
N PRO A 23 -10.46 -21.08 1.03
CA PRO A 23 -9.59 -21.14 -0.14
C PRO A 23 -9.01 -19.76 -0.49
N TRP A 24 -7.98 -19.73 -1.35
CA TRP A 24 -7.44 -18.45 -1.85
C TRP A 24 -8.50 -17.62 -2.58
N LEU A 25 -8.89 -16.50 -1.97
CA LEU A 25 -9.86 -15.57 -2.52
C LEU A 25 -9.18 -14.41 -3.24
N TRP A 26 -9.74 -14.04 -4.39
CA TRP A 26 -9.26 -12.98 -5.26
C TRP A 26 -10.38 -11.97 -5.51
N PHE A 27 -10.07 -10.68 -5.42
CA PHE A 27 -11.06 -9.62 -5.39
C PHE A 27 -10.82 -8.58 -6.47
N SER A 28 -11.93 -8.09 -7.04
CA SER A 28 -11.99 -6.88 -7.85
C SER A 28 -13.29 -6.15 -7.48
N PRO A 29 -13.27 -5.39 -6.35
CA PRO A 29 -14.48 -4.82 -5.78
C PRO A 29 -15.09 -3.75 -6.69
N ASP A 30 -16.40 -3.60 -6.53
CA ASP A 30 -17.17 -2.50 -7.10
C ASP A 30 -18.01 -1.88 -5.98
N PRO A 31 -17.76 -0.63 -5.58
CA PRO A 31 -16.78 0.30 -6.16
C PRO A 31 -15.31 -0.01 -5.81
N ARG A 32 -14.37 0.61 -6.53
CA ARG A 32 -12.91 0.51 -6.33
C ARG A 32 -12.32 1.81 -5.80
N GLY A 33 -11.55 1.75 -4.72
CA GLY A 33 -10.89 2.91 -4.12
C GLY A 33 -9.64 3.33 -4.89
N VAL A 34 -9.56 4.60 -5.26
CA VAL A 34 -8.42 5.18 -5.98
C VAL A 34 -8.01 6.52 -5.37
N LEU A 35 -6.79 6.95 -5.66
CA LEU A 35 -6.28 8.28 -5.33
C LEU A 35 -5.65 8.90 -6.58
N ASP A 36 -6.35 9.86 -7.18
CA ASP A 36 -5.81 10.68 -8.26
C ASP A 36 -4.86 11.72 -7.66
N PHE A 37 -3.63 11.83 -8.16
CA PHE A 37 -2.64 12.71 -7.55
C PHE A 37 -2.93 14.20 -7.78
N ALA A 38 -3.77 14.52 -8.76
CA ALA A 38 -4.31 15.87 -8.96
C ALA A 38 -5.27 16.29 -7.83
N ASP A 39 -5.90 15.33 -7.17
CA ASP A 39 -6.84 15.54 -6.05
C ASP A 39 -6.14 15.40 -4.68
N LEU A 40 -4.82 15.13 -4.66
CA LEU A 40 -4.07 14.86 -3.44
C LEU A 40 -4.11 16.07 -2.50
N HIS A 41 -4.74 15.86 -1.34
CA HIS A 41 -4.80 16.83 -0.26
C HIS A 41 -3.93 16.37 0.90
N ILE A 42 -3.04 17.22 1.40
CA ILE A 42 -2.28 16.92 2.63
C ILE A 42 -2.91 17.67 3.81
N PRO A 43 -3.56 16.96 4.76
CA PRO A 43 -4.14 17.59 5.94
C PRO A 43 -3.09 18.38 6.74
N ARG A 44 -3.49 19.55 7.26
CA ARG A 44 -2.60 20.41 8.07
C ARG A 44 -1.99 19.67 9.28
N SER A 45 -2.74 18.76 9.88
CA SER A 45 -2.28 17.91 10.99
C SER A 45 -1.15 16.97 10.56
N LEU A 46 -1.29 16.32 9.41
CA LEU A 46 -0.26 15.44 8.84
C LEU A 46 0.99 16.24 8.43
N ALA A 47 0.81 17.40 7.82
CA ALA A 47 1.92 18.32 7.52
C ALA A 47 2.67 18.76 8.79
N LYS A 48 1.96 18.99 9.89
CA LYS A 48 2.56 19.29 11.20
C LYS A 48 3.28 18.07 11.79
N ALA A 49 2.73 16.86 11.61
CA ALA A 49 3.36 15.63 12.05
C ALA A 49 4.71 15.41 11.32
N ARG A 50 4.76 15.58 9.99
CA ARG A 50 6.01 15.47 9.21
C ARG A 50 7.08 16.43 9.71
N ARG A 51 6.74 17.71 9.89
CA ARG A 51 7.68 18.73 10.41
C ARG A 51 8.23 18.40 11.80
N ARG A 52 7.47 17.71 12.65
CA ARG A 52 7.95 17.35 14.00
C ARG A 52 9.00 16.25 13.98
N VAL A 53 9.01 15.43 12.93
CA VAL A 53 9.88 14.25 12.85
C VAL A 53 11.02 14.42 11.84
N GLU A 54 11.05 15.52 11.08
CA GLU A 54 11.95 15.71 9.94
C GLU A 54 13.44 15.58 10.28
N ASP A 55 13.85 15.99 11.48
CA ASP A 55 15.24 15.91 11.94
C ASP A 55 15.59 14.62 12.71
N SER A 56 14.60 13.77 12.98
CA SER A 56 14.78 12.58 13.85
C SER A 56 14.39 11.26 13.20
N TRP A 57 13.56 11.30 12.15
CA TRP A 57 13.10 10.12 11.44
C TRP A 57 13.74 10.02 10.06
N GLU A 58 14.02 8.79 9.66
CA GLU A 58 14.53 8.45 8.35
C GLU A 58 13.46 7.71 7.55
N PHE A 59 13.14 8.21 6.36
CA PHE A 59 12.28 7.52 5.41
C PHE A 59 13.13 6.82 4.36
N ARG A 60 12.93 5.53 4.14
CA ARG A 60 13.64 4.74 3.13
C ARG A 60 12.68 4.10 2.16
N LEU A 61 13.00 4.16 0.88
CA LEU A 61 12.35 3.36 -0.15
C LEU A 61 13.13 2.05 -0.31
N ASN A 62 12.42 0.92 -0.31
CA ASN A 62 12.97 -0.41 -0.63
C ASN A 62 14.14 -0.85 0.27
N GLY A 63 14.13 -0.53 1.57
CA GLY A 63 15.21 -0.90 2.49
C GLY A 63 15.14 -2.36 2.96
N ASP A 64 14.01 -2.75 3.56
CA ASP A 64 13.73 -4.06 4.14
C ASP A 64 12.25 -4.43 3.90
N PHE A 65 11.98 -4.91 2.69
CA PHE A 65 10.64 -5.30 2.26
C PHE A 65 10.06 -6.43 3.13
N ALA A 66 10.89 -7.40 3.52
CA ALA A 66 10.48 -8.53 4.34
C ALA A 66 10.05 -8.10 5.73
N ALA A 67 10.77 -7.16 6.37
CA ALA A 67 10.37 -6.59 7.66
C ALA A 67 9.04 -5.84 7.54
N VAL A 68 8.86 -5.00 6.51
CA VAL A 68 7.61 -4.25 6.30
C VAL A 68 6.40 -5.19 6.12
N MET A 69 6.54 -6.25 5.32
CA MET A 69 5.47 -7.23 5.14
C MET A 69 5.17 -8.00 6.43
N THR A 70 6.21 -8.42 7.16
CA THR A 70 6.07 -9.15 8.43
C THR A 70 5.32 -8.30 9.46
N GLU A 71 5.67 -7.02 9.56
CA GLU A 71 4.99 -6.08 10.46
C GLU A 71 3.53 -5.81 10.04
N CYS A 72 3.26 -5.72 8.73
CA CYS A 72 1.90 -5.65 8.21
C CYS A 72 1.09 -6.90 8.55
N GLN A 73 1.71 -8.08 8.53
CA GLN A 73 1.09 -9.35 8.92
C GLN A 73 0.77 -9.40 10.41
N LEU A 74 1.65 -8.87 11.27
CA LEU A 74 1.48 -8.95 12.71
C LEU A 74 0.47 -7.91 13.25
N LYS A 75 0.19 -6.85 12.50
CA LYS A 75 -0.64 -5.73 12.98
C LYS A 75 -2.14 -6.10 12.99
N PRO A 76 -2.79 -6.27 14.16
CA PRO A 76 -4.20 -6.60 14.22
C PRO A 76 -5.05 -5.45 13.64
N ARG A 77 -6.11 -5.79 12.91
CA ARG A 77 -7.03 -4.81 12.33
C ARG A 77 -8.34 -4.79 13.13
N PRO A 78 -8.85 -3.63 13.57
CA PRO A 78 -10.10 -3.57 14.33
C PRO A 78 -11.25 -4.25 13.58
N GLY A 79 -11.92 -5.20 14.22
CA GLY A 79 -13.03 -5.95 13.62
C GLY A 79 -12.61 -7.09 12.68
N GLN A 80 -11.33 -7.48 12.66
CA GLN A 80 -10.86 -8.66 11.96
C GLN A 80 -10.16 -9.61 12.94
N ASP A 81 -10.50 -10.91 12.85
CA ASP A 81 -9.74 -11.97 13.51
C ASP A 81 -8.44 -12.18 12.71
N GLY A 82 -7.40 -11.43 13.06
CA GLY A 82 -6.09 -11.49 12.42
C GLY A 82 -5.91 -10.55 11.23
N THR A 83 -4.86 -10.79 10.45
CA THR A 83 -4.59 -10.10 9.18
C THR A 83 -4.82 -11.04 8.02
N TRP A 84 -5.15 -10.50 6.86
CA TRP A 84 -5.25 -11.27 5.63
C TRP A 84 -3.88 -11.63 5.03
N ILE A 85 -2.78 -11.17 5.63
CA ILE A 85 -1.44 -11.46 5.11
C ILE A 85 -0.99 -12.78 5.72
N MET A 86 -1.23 -13.87 4.99
CA MET A 86 -0.81 -15.20 5.40
C MET A 86 0.70 -15.39 5.19
N PRO A 87 1.40 -16.21 6.01
CA PRO A 87 2.84 -16.43 5.87
C PRO A 87 3.28 -16.85 4.46
N GLU A 88 2.43 -17.60 3.74
CA GLU A 88 2.71 -18.08 2.39
C GLU A 88 2.67 -16.96 1.33
N MET A 89 2.16 -15.77 1.67
CA MET A 89 2.15 -14.62 0.78
C MET A 89 3.51 -13.92 0.72
N ILE A 90 4.27 -13.92 1.82
CA ILE A 90 5.56 -13.19 1.92
C ILE A 90 6.54 -13.58 0.82
N PRO A 91 6.78 -14.88 0.52
CA PRO A 91 7.68 -15.27 -0.56
C PRO A 91 7.21 -14.80 -1.95
N ALA A 92 5.89 -14.78 -2.18
CA ALA A 92 5.33 -14.40 -3.48
C ALA A 92 5.49 -12.90 -3.75
N TYR A 93 5.25 -12.05 -2.75
CA TYR A 93 5.49 -10.61 -2.85
C TYR A 93 6.98 -10.25 -2.77
N GLY A 94 7.78 -11.01 -2.02
CA GLY A 94 9.24 -10.89 -2.01
C GLY A 94 9.83 -11.12 -3.40
N ALA A 95 9.35 -12.15 -4.11
CA ALA A 95 9.75 -12.36 -5.51
C ALA A 95 9.32 -11.20 -6.44
N LEU A 96 8.17 -10.55 -6.21
CA LEU A 96 7.83 -9.32 -6.95
C LEU A 96 8.78 -8.17 -6.63
N PHE A 97 9.18 -8.02 -5.37
CA PHE A 97 10.14 -7.02 -4.96
C PHE A 97 11.50 -7.22 -5.63
N ASP A 98 12.01 -8.46 -5.65
CA ASP A 98 13.26 -8.84 -6.31
C ASP A 98 13.22 -8.57 -7.83
N GLU A 99 12.04 -8.70 -8.44
CA GLU A 99 11.78 -8.37 -9.85
C GLU A 99 11.57 -6.87 -10.11
N GLY A 100 11.61 -6.02 -9.06
CA GLY A 100 11.37 -4.57 -9.17
C GLY A 100 9.89 -4.20 -9.37
N GLN A 101 8.98 -5.14 -9.14
CA GLN A 101 7.53 -4.99 -9.32
C GLN A 101 6.78 -4.80 -7.99
N ALA A 102 7.47 -4.71 -6.87
CA ALA A 102 6.91 -4.25 -5.61
C ALA A 102 7.81 -3.18 -5.00
N LEU A 103 7.21 -2.28 -4.22
CA LEU A 103 7.93 -1.26 -3.46
C LEU A 103 7.50 -1.32 -2.00
N CYS A 104 8.40 -0.89 -1.12
CA CYS A 104 8.05 -0.53 0.26
C CYS A 104 8.63 0.82 0.65
N VAL A 105 8.00 1.46 1.63
CA VAL A 105 8.54 2.60 2.35
C VAL A 105 8.60 2.25 3.82
N GLU A 106 9.72 2.57 4.46
CA GLU A 106 9.94 2.46 5.90
C GLU A 106 10.05 3.85 6.51
N ALA A 107 9.51 4.01 7.72
CA ALA A 107 9.87 5.07 8.63
C ALA A 107 10.71 4.47 9.76
N ARG A 108 11.89 5.04 10.00
CA ARG A 108 12.77 4.64 11.08
C ARG A 108 13.01 5.79 12.05
N TRP A 109 13.04 5.50 13.34
CA TRP A 109 13.37 6.46 14.39
C TRP A 109 14.38 5.81 15.35
N ASP A 110 15.51 6.47 15.60
CA ASP A 110 16.64 5.93 16.38
C ASP A 110 17.07 4.52 15.92
N GLY A 111 17.09 4.32 14.59
CA GLY A 111 17.46 3.07 13.97
C GLY A 111 16.39 1.96 14.04
N GLN A 112 15.25 2.20 14.70
CA GLN A 112 14.14 1.24 14.81
C GLN A 112 13.09 1.47 13.73
N LEU A 113 12.50 0.40 13.20
CA LEU A 113 11.39 0.46 12.25
C LEU A 113 10.10 0.84 12.99
N VAL A 114 9.56 2.04 12.73
CA VAL A 114 8.38 2.58 13.44
C VAL A 114 7.11 2.63 12.60
N GLY A 115 7.22 2.37 11.30
CA GLY A 115 6.08 2.20 10.41
C GLY A 115 6.53 1.88 9.00
N GLY A 116 5.57 1.49 8.16
CA GLY A 116 5.85 1.17 6.78
C GLY A 116 4.60 0.92 5.96
N ILE A 117 4.78 0.91 4.65
CA ILE A 117 3.77 0.56 3.64
C ILE A 117 4.46 -0.23 2.55
N TYR A 118 3.77 -1.22 1.98
CA TYR A 118 4.22 -1.88 0.75
C TYR A 118 3.11 -1.93 -0.28
N GLY A 119 3.50 -2.15 -1.53
CA GLY A 119 2.55 -2.33 -2.61
C GLY A 119 3.19 -2.83 -3.89
N VAL A 120 2.36 -3.03 -4.91
CA VAL A 120 2.75 -3.65 -6.19
C VAL A 120 2.70 -2.62 -7.30
N LEU A 121 3.77 -2.55 -8.09
CA LEU A 121 3.81 -1.81 -9.34
C LEU A 121 3.18 -2.67 -10.45
N SER A 122 2.06 -2.18 -10.98
CA SER A 122 1.48 -2.66 -12.22
C SER A 122 1.86 -1.71 -13.35
N GLU A 123 1.62 -2.11 -14.61
CA GLU A 123 2.06 -1.33 -15.78
C GLU A 123 1.53 0.11 -15.81
N ARG A 124 0.33 0.34 -15.26
CA ARG A 124 -0.37 1.64 -15.35
C ARG A 124 -0.62 2.31 -14.01
N TYR A 125 -0.36 1.62 -12.91
CA TYR A 125 -0.72 2.09 -11.57
C TYR A 125 0.11 1.40 -10.50
N PHE A 126 0.11 1.99 -9.30
CA PHE A 126 0.64 1.35 -8.10
C PHE A 126 -0.52 0.93 -7.20
N SER A 127 -0.52 -0.32 -6.73
CA SER A 127 -1.49 -0.90 -5.80
C SER A 127 -0.94 -0.86 -4.38
N ALA A 128 -1.51 -0.01 -3.50
CA ALA A 128 -1.07 0.13 -2.12
C ALA A 128 -1.67 -0.98 -1.24
N GLU A 129 -0.88 -2.01 -0.89
CA GLU A 129 -1.40 -3.24 -0.30
C GLU A 129 -1.73 -3.12 1.19
N SER A 130 -0.73 -2.81 2.00
CA SER A 130 -0.89 -2.72 3.44
C SER A 130 0.16 -1.80 4.05
N MET A 131 -0.19 -1.27 5.20
CA MET A 131 0.69 -0.43 6.01
C MET A 131 0.54 -0.77 7.49
N PHE A 132 1.56 -0.47 8.27
CA PHE A 132 1.57 -0.62 9.72
C PHE A 132 2.26 0.58 10.36
N PHE A 133 2.03 0.73 11.67
CA PHE A 133 2.75 1.69 12.50
C PHE A 133 2.90 1.17 13.92
N HIS A 134 4.03 1.49 14.54
CA HIS A 134 4.30 1.34 15.97
C HIS A 134 4.27 2.69 16.68
N VAL A 135 4.53 3.79 15.94
CA VAL A 135 4.44 5.16 16.43
C VAL A 135 3.36 5.91 15.67
N SER A 136 2.60 6.75 16.37
CA SER A 136 1.52 7.56 15.79
C SER A 136 1.97 8.30 14.53
N ASP A 137 1.08 8.34 13.54
CA ASP A 137 1.29 8.94 12.22
C ASP A 137 2.34 8.28 11.31
N ALA A 138 3.11 7.28 11.78
CA ALA A 138 4.17 6.70 10.95
C ALA A 138 3.68 6.11 9.63
N SER A 139 2.62 5.31 9.63
CA SER A 139 2.06 4.75 8.39
C SER A 139 1.53 5.82 7.42
N LYS A 140 0.94 6.89 7.95
CA LYS A 140 0.42 8.01 7.14
C LYS A 140 1.56 8.81 6.52
N LEU A 141 2.65 9.00 7.25
CA LEU A 141 3.86 9.64 6.74
C LEU A 141 4.57 8.75 5.71
N CYS A 142 4.62 7.43 5.91
CA CYS A 142 5.10 6.50 4.89
C CYS A 142 4.24 6.53 3.62
N LEU A 143 2.90 6.58 3.76
CA LEU A 143 2.00 6.75 2.62
C LEU A 143 2.27 8.07 1.90
N TRP A 144 2.40 9.19 2.62
CA TRP A 144 2.73 10.47 1.99
C TRP A 144 4.08 10.40 1.25
N PHE A 145 5.12 9.87 1.87
CA PHE A 145 6.42 9.69 1.21
C PHE A 145 6.33 8.82 -0.05
N LEU A 146 5.59 7.71 0.02
CA LEU A 146 5.33 6.84 -1.13
C LEU A 146 4.65 7.59 -2.28
N LEU A 147 3.62 8.38 -1.98
CA LEU A 147 2.90 9.16 -2.99
C LEU A 147 3.80 10.19 -3.66
N GLU A 148 4.65 10.88 -2.91
CA GLU A 148 5.66 11.79 -3.47
C GLU A 148 6.64 11.07 -4.40
N GLU A 149 7.09 9.87 -4.02
CA GLU A 149 7.97 9.06 -4.85
C GLU A 149 7.29 8.57 -6.13
N LEU A 150 6.02 8.15 -6.05
CA LEU A 150 5.23 7.76 -7.23
C LEU A 150 5.03 8.95 -8.18
N GLN A 151 4.74 10.14 -7.65
CA GLN A 151 4.66 11.37 -8.44
C GLN A 151 5.99 11.68 -9.14
N ARG A 152 7.12 11.56 -8.44
CA ARG A 152 8.46 11.75 -9.02
C ARG A 152 8.78 10.75 -10.13
N ARG A 153 8.22 9.55 -10.06
CA ARG A 153 8.32 8.49 -11.09
C ARG A 153 7.34 8.67 -12.25
N GLY A 154 6.51 9.70 -12.23
CA GLY A 154 5.57 10.01 -13.30
C GLY A 154 4.23 9.28 -13.23
N HIS A 155 3.94 8.58 -12.13
CA HIS A 155 2.58 8.09 -11.89
C HIS A 155 1.63 9.28 -11.66
N THR A 156 0.38 9.13 -12.08
CA THR A 156 -0.66 10.17 -11.95
C THR A 156 -1.77 9.78 -10.98
N TRP A 157 -1.81 8.51 -10.55
CA TRP A 157 -2.79 7.97 -9.62
C TRP A 157 -2.28 6.67 -8.98
N ALA A 158 -2.93 6.25 -7.90
CA ALA A 158 -2.70 4.96 -7.23
C ALA A 158 -4.03 4.23 -6.95
N ASP A 159 -3.98 2.91 -6.97
CA ASP A 159 -5.04 2.04 -6.48
C ASP A 159 -4.88 1.88 -4.97
N MET A 160 -5.94 2.23 -4.25
CA MET A 160 -6.02 2.15 -2.79
C MET A 160 -6.94 1.01 -2.34
N GLN A 161 -7.51 0.26 -3.30
CA GLN A 161 -8.46 -0.85 -3.17
C GLN A 161 -9.76 -0.45 -2.44
N MET A 162 -9.64 0.01 -1.21
CA MET A 162 -10.70 0.51 -0.33
C MET A 162 -10.36 1.93 0.16
N VAL A 163 -11.36 2.81 0.17
CA VAL A 163 -11.22 4.15 0.75
C VAL A 163 -11.43 4.06 2.26
N THR A 164 -10.33 4.14 3.02
CA THR A 164 -10.33 4.31 4.48
C THR A 164 -10.38 5.79 4.85
N SER A 165 -10.63 6.12 6.12
CA SER A 165 -10.61 7.52 6.57
C SER A 165 -9.27 8.23 6.32
N VAL A 166 -8.15 7.50 6.37
CA VAL A 166 -6.83 8.04 5.98
C VAL A 166 -6.81 8.39 4.50
N VAL A 167 -7.22 7.44 3.65
CA VAL A 167 -7.22 7.60 2.18
C VAL A 167 -8.18 8.71 1.75
N GLU A 168 -9.37 8.76 2.33
CA GLU A 168 -10.37 9.81 2.13
C GLU A 168 -9.81 11.19 2.51
N SER A 169 -9.14 11.30 3.66
CA SER A 169 -8.53 12.56 4.10
C SER A 169 -7.43 13.07 3.17
N LEU A 170 -6.88 12.19 2.33
CA LEU A 170 -5.88 12.50 1.31
C LEU A 170 -6.49 12.84 -0.06
N GLY A 171 -7.81 12.81 -0.21
CA GLY A 171 -8.51 13.01 -1.48
C GLY A 171 -8.87 11.71 -2.22
N GLY A 172 -8.71 10.56 -1.57
CA GLY A 172 -9.08 9.28 -2.14
C GLY A 172 -10.59 9.13 -2.27
N LYS A 173 -11.02 8.47 -3.34
CA LYS A 173 -12.43 8.34 -3.74
C LYS A 173 -12.73 6.97 -4.31
N TYR A 174 -14.01 6.64 -4.32
CA TYR A 174 -14.50 5.45 -5.01
C TYR A 174 -14.83 5.78 -6.47
N ILE A 175 -14.45 4.88 -7.37
CA ILE A 175 -14.91 4.86 -8.77
C ILE A 175 -15.60 3.52 -9.03
N GLU A 176 -16.46 3.46 -10.05
CA GLU A 176 -17.00 2.18 -10.52
C GLU A 176 -15.88 1.28 -11.00
N ARG A 177 -16.01 -0.03 -10.78
CA ARG A 177 -15.01 -1.00 -11.24
C ARG A 177 -14.78 -0.92 -12.75
N GLU A 178 -15.83 -0.66 -13.53
CA GLU A 178 -15.71 -0.51 -14.99
C GLU A 178 -14.78 0.64 -15.37
N GLU A 179 -14.88 1.78 -14.68
CA GLU A 179 -13.96 2.91 -14.88
C GLU A 179 -12.52 2.56 -14.45
N PHE A 180 -12.34 1.82 -13.35
CA PHE A 180 -11.02 1.35 -12.96
C PHE A 180 -10.38 0.45 -14.03
N LEU A 181 -11.14 -0.52 -14.56
CA LEU A 181 -10.67 -1.44 -15.60
C LEU A 181 -10.29 -0.70 -16.89
N LYS A 182 -11.11 0.28 -17.31
CA LYS A 182 -10.79 1.19 -18.43
C LYS A 182 -9.46 1.91 -18.23
N ARG A 183 -9.19 2.45 -17.04
CA ARG A 183 -7.92 3.14 -16.72
C ARG A 183 -6.70 2.22 -16.82
N ILE A 184 -6.87 0.94 -16.49
CA ILE A 184 -5.81 -0.06 -16.59
C ILE A 184 -5.77 -0.79 -17.94
N GLY A 185 -6.65 -0.44 -18.88
CA GLY A 185 -6.66 -0.98 -20.24
C GLY A 185 -7.21 -2.41 -20.36
N VAL A 186 -8.13 -2.79 -19.46
CA VAL A 186 -8.85 -4.08 -19.43
C VAL A 186 -10.31 -3.84 -19.77
#